data_AF-A0A936E9D8-F1
#
_entry.id   AF-A0A936E9D8-F1
#
_cell.length_a   1.000
_cell.length_b   1.000
_cell.length_c   1.000
_cell.angle_alpha   90.00
_cell.angle_beta   90.00
_cell.angle_gamma   90.00
#
_symmetry.space_group_name_H-M   'P 1'
#
loop_
_entity.id
_entity.type
_entity.pdbx_description
1 polymer ?
#
loop_
_entity_poly.entity_id
_entity_poly.type
_entity_poly.pdbx_seq_one_letter_code
_entity_poly.pdbx_strand_id
1 'polypeptide(L)'
;MLDIGAGSAVPVIAAASFDRDGGAAAFGMKAHGNPAKAATGALRELVQMEFGLRLSQMKLARQGKDALAPGDLATLRRAGAIGSGSALVTPAACLAGTHPGAGDEDPRRLATRLGREGRHVWACRLDDEPGIAVVRALVTGLRAPLRNQTGCSGIPALY
;
A
#
# COMPACT_ATOMS: atom_id res chain seq x y z
N MET A 1 9.36 -10.93 2.21
CA MET A 1 9.06 -10.06 1.07
C MET A 1 8.35 -10.90 0.02
N LEU A 2 7.32 -10.36 -0.63
CA LEU A 2 6.46 -11.07 -1.56
C LEU A 2 6.25 -10.25 -2.83
N ASP A 3 6.27 -10.90 -3.98
CA ASP A 3 5.73 -10.32 -5.21
C ASP A 3 4.21 -10.58 -5.23
N ILE A 4 3.44 -9.50 -5.04
CA ILE A 4 1.97 -9.53 -5.04
C ILE A 4 1.38 -9.05 -6.37
N GLY A 5 2.24 -8.71 -7.34
CA GLY A 5 1.86 -8.20 -8.64
C GLY A 5 1.76 -9.27 -9.71
N ALA A 6 1.79 -10.56 -9.37
CA ALA A 6 1.79 -11.64 -10.35
C ALA A 6 0.64 -11.48 -11.36
N GLY A 7 0.97 -11.43 -12.66
CA GLY A 7 0.01 -11.22 -13.74
C GLY A 7 -0.45 -9.76 -13.93
N SER A 8 0.12 -8.81 -13.20
CA SER A 8 -0.13 -7.39 -13.41
C SER A 8 0.88 -6.77 -14.38
N ALA A 9 0.57 -5.56 -14.84
CA ALA A 9 1.42 -4.86 -15.80
C ALA A 9 2.82 -4.52 -15.25
N VAL A 10 3.00 -4.35 -13.93
CA VAL A 10 4.28 -4.00 -13.33
C VAL A 10 4.54 -4.80 -12.05
N PRO A 11 5.80 -5.10 -11.72
CA PRO A 11 6.15 -5.66 -10.43
C PRO A 11 5.54 -4.87 -9.27
N VAL A 12 4.86 -5.56 -8.35
CA VAL A 12 4.34 -4.99 -7.10
C VAL A 12 4.91 -5.80 -5.95
N ILE A 13 5.83 -5.21 -5.21
CA ILE A 13 6.53 -5.88 -4.11
C ILE A 13 5.94 -5.41 -2.79
N ALA A 14 5.62 -6.38 -1.92
CA ALA A 14 5.26 -6.16 -0.52
C ALA A 14 6.39 -6.64 0.41
N ALA A 15 6.85 -5.75 1.27
CA ALA A 15 7.68 -6.09 2.41
C ALA A 15 6.79 -6.14 3.66
N ALA A 16 7.01 -7.13 4.52
CA ALA A 16 6.24 -7.31 5.74
C ALA A 16 7.20 -7.64 6.89
N SER A 17 6.89 -7.12 8.07
CA SER A 17 7.60 -7.36 9.32
C SER A 17 6.59 -7.64 10.42
N PHE A 18 6.96 -8.54 11.32
CA PHE A 18 6.17 -8.97 12.46
C PHE A 18 7.09 -9.12 13.67
N ASP A 19 6.53 -9.01 14.87
CA ASP A 19 7.24 -9.47 16.06
C ASP A 19 7.33 -11.01 16.09
N ARG A 20 8.00 -11.54 17.13
CA ARG A 20 8.21 -12.98 17.30
C ARG A 20 6.90 -13.76 17.40
N ASP A 21 5.84 -13.13 17.90
CA ASP A 21 4.53 -13.73 18.10
C ASP A 21 3.63 -13.56 16.86
N GLY A 22 4.16 -13.01 15.76
CA GLY A 22 3.40 -12.75 14.53
C GLY A 22 2.47 -11.54 14.64
N GLY A 23 2.64 -10.71 15.66
CA GLY A 23 1.92 -9.45 15.88
C GLY A 23 2.70 -8.23 15.39
N ALA A 24 2.25 -7.06 15.82
CA ALA A 24 2.87 -5.75 15.53
C ALA A 24 3.20 -5.54 14.04
N ALA A 25 2.27 -5.93 13.17
CA ALA A 25 2.54 -6.04 11.75
C ALA A 25 2.81 -4.68 11.10
N ALA A 26 3.89 -4.60 10.33
CA ALA A 26 4.22 -3.46 9.47
C ALA A 26 4.38 -3.94 8.03
N PHE A 27 3.97 -3.11 7.08
CA PHE A 27 4.02 -3.41 5.65
C PHE A 27 4.62 -2.23 4.89
N GLY A 28 5.29 -2.52 3.80
CA GLY A 28 5.61 -1.53 2.77
C GLY A 28 5.29 -2.12 1.41
N MET A 29 4.76 -1.32 0.50
CA MET A 29 4.29 -1.80 -0.80
C MET A 29 4.70 -0.85 -1.91
N LYS A 30 5.38 -1.37 -2.93
CA LYS A 30 5.80 -0.55 -4.06
C LYS A 30 5.55 -1.25 -5.37
N ALA A 31 4.87 -0.54 -6.26
CA ALA A 31 4.81 -0.85 -7.68
C ALA A 31 5.93 -0.10 -8.42
N HIS A 32 6.68 -0.80 -9.27
CA HIS A 32 7.65 -0.18 -10.18
C HIS A 32 7.94 -1.10 -11.35
N GLY A 33 8.16 -0.55 -12.55
CA GLY A 33 8.64 -1.32 -13.70
C GLY A 33 9.97 -2.05 -13.45
N ASN A 34 10.75 -1.70 -12.43
CA ASN A 34 12.01 -2.36 -12.11
C ASN A 34 11.82 -3.10 -10.77
N PRO A 35 11.92 -4.44 -10.74
CA PRO A 35 11.71 -5.23 -9.53
C PRO A 35 12.62 -4.82 -8.35
N ALA A 36 13.88 -4.46 -8.63
CA ALA A 36 14.81 -4.02 -7.60
C ALA A 36 14.38 -2.66 -7.00
N LYS A 37 13.96 -1.70 -7.84
CA LYS A 37 13.41 -0.42 -7.36
C LYS A 37 12.11 -0.61 -6.58
N ALA A 38 11.25 -1.56 -6.99
CA ALA A 38 10.07 -1.94 -6.24
C ALA A 38 10.45 -2.52 -4.86
N ALA A 39 11.37 -3.49 -4.80
CA ALA A 39 11.82 -4.06 -3.54
C ALA A 39 12.44 -3.02 -2.60
N THR A 40 13.36 -2.19 -3.09
CA THR A 40 13.96 -1.11 -2.28
C THR A 40 12.93 -0.10 -1.80
N GLY A 41 11.96 0.26 -2.65
CA GLY A 41 10.86 1.16 -2.26
C GLY A 41 9.97 0.56 -1.17
N ALA A 42 9.60 -0.72 -1.31
CA ALA A 42 8.81 -1.44 -0.32
C ALA A 42 9.54 -1.54 1.03
N LEU A 43 10.86 -1.78 1.02
CA LEU A 43 11.66 -1.78 2.25
C LEU A 43 11.74 -0.39 2.91
N ARG A 44 11.89 0.69 2.13
CA ARG A 44 11.88 2.05 2.68
C ARG A 44 10.57 2.38 3.35
N GLU A 45 9.45 2.04 2.73
CA GLU A 45 8.12 2.25 3.32
C GLU A 45 7.91 1.39 4.56
N LEU A 46 8.37 0.13 4.54
CA LEU A 46 8.32 -0.75 5.71
C LEU A 46 9.05 -0.12 6.91
N VAL A 47 10.29 0.35 6.71
CA VAL A 47 11.09 1.00 7.76
C VAL A 47 10.40 2.27 8.27
N GLN A 48 9.79 3.07 7.38
CA GLN A 48 9.00 4.23 7.79
C GLN A 48 7.81 3.84 8.67
N MET A 49 7.10 2.77 8.32
CA MET A 49 5.97 2.27 9.10
C MET A 49 6.40 1.68 10.45
N GLU A 50 7.50 0.93 10.50
CA GLU A 50 8.08 0.42 11.75
C GLU A 50 8.47 1.55 12.68
N PHE A 51 9.15 2.59 12.16
CA PHE A 51 9.53 3.75 12.94
C PHE A 51 8.31 4.48 13.51
N GLY A 52 7.28 4.71 12.68
CA GLY A 52 6.01 5.29 13.12
C GLY A 52 5.35 4.47 14.23
N LEU A 53 5.31 3.15 14.10
CA LEU A 53 4.74 2.26 15.10
C LEU A 53 5.51 2.33 16.43
N ARG A 54 6.84 2.29 16.39
CA ARG A 54 7.67 2.43 17.60
C ARG A 54 7.45 3.76 18.30
N LEU A 55 7.36 4.85 17.55
CA LEU A 55 7.07 6.16 18.11
C LEU A 55 5.69 6.21 18.79
N SER A 56 4.65 5.67 18.14
CA SER A 56 3.31 5.62 18.73
C SER A 56 3.24 4.73 19.98
N GLN A 57 3.95 3.60 19.99
CA GLN A 57 4.08 2.73 21.18
C GLN A 57 4.77 3.46 22.34
N MET A 58 5.85 4.20 22.07
CA MET A 58 6.56 4.98 23.08
C MET A 58 5.69 6.09 23.67
N LYS A 59 4.94 6.81 22.85
CA LYS A 59 3.99 7.83 23.31
C LYS A 59 2.93 7.20 24.22
N LEU A 60 2.33 6.10 23.78
CA LEU A 60 1.34 5.37 24.57
C LEU A 60 1.89 4.95 25.93
N ALA A 61 3.11 4.38 25.97
CA ALA A 61 3.73 3.91 27.20
C ALA A 61 4.07 5.05 28.18
N ARG A 62 4.44 6.24 27.68
CA ARG A 62 4.89 7.37 28.52
C ARG A 62 3.75 8.31 28.93
N GLN A 63 2.77 8.52 28.06
CA GLN A 63 1.76 9.57 28.20
C GLN A 63 0.34 9.04 28.24
N GLY A 64 0.15 7.73 28.08
CA GLY A 64 -1.17 7.10 28.04
C GLY A 64 -1.90 7.30 26.71
N LYS A 65 -3.13 6.77 26.64
CA LYS A 65 -3.94 6.77 25.41
C LYS A 65 -4.43 8.17 25.02
N ASP A 66 -4.71 9.02 26.00
CA ASP A 66 -5.31 10.34 25.78
C ASP A 66 -4.37 11.33 25.09
N ALA A 67 -3.06 11.05 25.11
CA ALA A 67 -2.04 11.84 24.42
C ALA A 67 -1.80 11.41 22.96
N LEU A 68 -2.49 10.39 22.45
CA LEU A 68 -2.27 9.87 21.10
C LEU A 68 -3.01 10.69 20.03
N ALA A 69 -2.28 11.13 19.01
CA ALA A 69 -2.89 11.76 17.84
C ALA A 69 -3.68 10.71 17.01
N PRO A 70 -4.63 11.13 16.15
CA PRO A 70 -5.36 10.21 15.28
C PRO A 70 -4.45 9.31 14.42
N GLY A 71 -3.31 9.83 13.96
CA GLY A 71 -2.32 9.06 13.21
C GLY A 71 -1.61 7.98 14.04
N ASP A 72 -1.37 8.24 15.34
CA ASP A 72 -0.79 7.25 16.25
C ASP A 72 -1.79 6.10 16.49
N LEU A 73 -3.07 6.45 16.72
CA LEU A 73 -4.14 5.47 16.87
C LEU A 73 -4.33 4.63 15.61
N ALA A 74 -4.32 5.24 14.43
CA ALA A 74 -4.41 4.52 13.15
C ALA A 74 -3.22 3.56 12.95
N THR A 75 -2.03 3.96 13.38
CA THR A 75 -0.83 3.12 13.30
C THR A 75 -0.91 1.92 14.23
N LEU A 76 -1.27 2.12 15.50
CA LEU A 76 -1.46 1.04 16.46
C LEU A 76 -2.59 0.07 16.05
N ARG A 77 -3.71 0.60 15.53
CA ARG A 77 -4.81 -0.23 15.01
C ARG A 77 -4.37 -1.12 13.84
N ARG A 78 -3.63 -0.56 12.87
CA ARG A 78 -3.11 -1.33 11.73
C ARG A 78 -2.16 -2.44 12.19
N ALA A 79 -1.27 -2.13 13.13
CA ALA A 79 -0.32 -3.11 13.65
C ALA A 79 -0.99 -4.28 14.39
N GLY A 80 -2.15 -4.05 15.01
CA GLY A 80 -2.95 -5.09 15.65
C GLY A 80 -3.95 -5.82 14.75
N ALA A 81 -4.08 -5.42 13.47
CA ALA A 81 -5.08 -6.00 12.57
C ALA A 81 -4.69 -7.39 12.03
N ILE A 82 -3.41 -7.75 12.10
CA ILE A 82 -2.88 -9.03 11.65
C ILE A 82 -2.24 -9.72 12.85
N GLY A 83 -2.72 -10.93 13.14
CA GLY A 83 -2.20 -11.77 14.23
C GLY A 83 -1.58 -13.06 13.72
N SER A 84 -1.09 -13.86 14.66
CA SER A 84 -0.35 -15.12 14.46
C SER A 84 -1.06 -16.17 13.59
N GLY A 85 -2.39 -16.12 13.46
CA GLY A 85 -3.18 -17.02 12.61
C GLY A 85 -3.30 -16.59 11.15
N SER A 86 -2.69 -15.47 10.75
CA SER A 86 -2.81 -14.96 9.39
C SER A 86 -2.01 -15.80 8.40
N ALA A 87 -2.62 -16.12 7.25
CA ALA A 87 -1.96 -16.78 6.12
C ALA A 87 -0.74 -16.00 5.58
N LEU A 88 -0.61 -14.71 5.92
CA LEU A 88 0.55 -13.89 5.58
C LEU A 88 1.81 -14.25 6.38
N VAL A 89 1.67 -14.97 7.49
CA VAL A 89 2.76 -15.41 8.37
C VAL A 89 3.27 -16.81 7.97
N THR A 90 2.56 -17.51 7.07
CA THR A 90 2.97 -18.82 6.57
C THR A 90 4.00 -18.65 5.45
N PRO A 91 5.16 -19.33 5.50
CA PRO A 91 6.11 -19.33 4.40
C PRO A 91 5.46 -19.89 3.13
N ALA A 92 5.29 -19.05 2.12
CA ALA A 92 4.90 -19.48 0.79
C ALA A 92 6.12 -19.59 -0.11
N ALA A 93 6.13 -20.56 -1.03
CA ALA A 93 7.14 -20.62 -2.08
C ALA A 93 7.12 -19.33 -2.89
N CYS A 94 8.29 -18.71 -3.09
CA CYS A 94 8.43 -17.56 -3.98
C CYS A 94 8.17 -18.02 -5.41
N LEU A 95 6.99 -17.72 -5.94
CA LEU A 95 6.76 -17.77 -7.38
C LEU A 95 7.37 -16.51 -7.98
N ALA A 96 8.38 -16.67 -8.84
CA ALA A 96 8.87 -15.56 -9.66
C ALA A 96 7.76 -15.18 -10.65
N GLY A 97 7.09 -14.07 -10.39
CA GLY A 97 6.10 -13.52 -11.31
C GLY A 97 6.77 -13.03 -12.59
N THR A 98 6.23 -13.39 -13.74
CA THR A 98 6.58 -12.71 -14.99
C THR A 98 5.73 -11.45 -15.11
N HIS A 99 6.40 -10.32 -15.33
CA HIS A 99 5.73 -9.02 -15.49
C HIS A 99 5.99 -8.50 -16.90
N PRO A 100 4.95 -8.41 -17.77
CA PRO A 100 5.12 -8.11 -19.19
C PRO A 100 5.66 -6.70 -19.51
N GLY A 101 5.84 -5.83 -18.52
CA GLY A 101 6.71 -4.66 -18.69
C GLY A 101 7.57 -4.35 -17.48
N ALA A 102 8.21 -5.40 -16.96
CA ALA A 102 9.45 -5.21 -16.25
C ALA A 102 10.48 -4.50 -17.17
N GLY A 103 11.17 -3.49 -16.67
CA GLY A 103 12.13 -2.64 -17.38
C GLY A 103 11.53 -1.38 -18.02
N ASP A 104 10.21 -1.23 -18.04
CA ASP A 104 9.54 -0.11 -18.71
C ASP A 104 9.11 0.98 -17.72
N GLU A 105 9.77 2.14 -17.82
CA GLU A 105 9.50 3.31 -16.97
C GLU A 105 8.63 4.38 -17.66
N ASP A 106 8.24 4.18 -18.93
CA ASP A 106 7.40 5.14 -19.65
C ASP A 106 5.92 4.98 -19.26
N PRO A 107 5.29 5.99 -18.63
CA PRO A 107 3.89 5.92 -18.23
C PRO A 107 2.92 5.71 -19.40
N ARG A 108 3.28 6.13 -20.63
CA ARG A 108 2.46 5.93 -21.84
C ARG A 108 2.40 4.46 -22.24
N ARG A 109 3.49 3.72 -22.04
CA ARG A 109 3.54 2.29 -22.33
C ARG A 109 2.80 1.48 -21.28
N LEU A 110 2.85 1.90 -20.01
CA LEU A 110 1.98 1.34 -18.97
C LEU A 110 0.50 1.55 -19.30
N ALA A 111 0.10 2.76 -19.69
CA ALA A 111 -1.26 3.06 -20.10
C ALA A 111 -1.71 2.22 -21.31
N THR A 112 -0.85 2.07 -22.32
CA THR A 112 -1.11 1.20 -23.48
C THR A 112 -1.34 -0.25 -23.08
N ARG A 113 -0.55 -0.79 -22.13
CA ARG A 113 -0.71 -2.17 -21.64
C ARG A 113 -2.03 -2.35 -20.88
N LEU A 114 -2.35 -1.43 -19.97
CA LEU A 114 -3.65 -1.41 -19.28
C LEU A 114 -4.81 -1.35 -20.29
N GLY A 115 -4.67 -0.56 -21.37
CA GLY A 115 -5.62 -0.51 -22.47
C GLY A 115 -5.86 -1.86 -23.15
N ARG A 116 -4.79 -2.64 -23.39
CA ARG A 116 -4.88 -4.00 -23.96
C ARG A 116 -5.57 -5.00 -23.03
N GLU A 117 -5.54 -4.75 -21.71
CA GLU A 117 -6.29 -5.51 -20.70
C GLU A 117 -7.75 -5.06 -20.56
N GLY A 118 -8.23 -4.16 -21.42
CA GLY A 118 -9.59 -3.60 -21.34
C GLY A 118 -9.77 -2.57 -20.22
N ARG A 119 -8.68 -2.00 -19.70
CA ARG A 119 -8.71 -0.96 -18.66
C ARG A 119 -8.47 0.40 -19.29
N HIS A 120 -9.29 1.37 -18.93
CA HIS A 120 -9.11 2.74 -19.41
C HIS A 120 -8.33 3.55 -18.39
N VAL A 121 -7.38 4.34 -18.87
CA VAL A 121 -6.53 5.22 -18.05
C VAL A 121 -6.85 6.67 -18.42
N TRP A 122 -7.29 7.45 -17.43
CA TRP A 122 -7.42 8.90 -17.52
C TRP A 122 -6.37 9.54 -16.64
N ALA A 123 -5.75 10.61 -17.12
CA ALA A 123 -4.82 11.39 -16.32
C ALA A 123 -5.14 12.88 -16.48
N CYS A 124 -5.26 13.59 -15.37
CA CYS A 124 -5.35 15.04 -15.37
C CYS A 124 -4.14 15.63 -14.64
N ARG A 125 -3.58 16.70 -15.20
CA ARG A 125 -2.62 17.53 -14.50
C ARG A 125 -3.36 18.37 -13.47
N LEU A 126 -2.80 18.49 -12.26
CA LEU A 126 -3.43 19.23 -11.16
C LEU A 126 -2.72 20.54 -10.82
N ASP A 127 -1.59 20.84 -11.46
CA ASP A 127 -0.75 21.99 -11.10
C ASP A 127 -1.07 23.19 -11.95
N ASP A 128 -1.29 24.31 -11.26
CA ASP A 128 -1.24 25.65 -11.83
C ASP A 128 0.09 26.36 -11.49
N GLU A 129 0.86 25.85 -10.52
CA GLU A 129 2.14 26.46 -10.08
C GLU A 129 3.39 25.85 -10.74
N PRO A 130 4.38 26.67 -11.12
CA PRO A 130 5.63 26.19 -11.69
C PRO A 130 6.55 25.59 -10.61
N GLY A 131 6.92 24.32 -10.77
CA GLY A 131 8.03 23.71 -10.02
C GLY A 131 7.86 22.25 -9.62
N ILE A 132 6.62 21.77 -9.49
CA ILE A 132 6.32 20.36 -9.18
C ILE A 132 5.18 19.90 -10.07
N ALA A 133 5.45 18.90 -10.91
CA ALA A 133 4.43 18.28 -11.73
C ALA A 133 3.62 17.27 -10.91
N VAL A 134 2.33 17.50 -10.71
CA VAL A 134 1.35 16.62 -10.07
C VAL A 134 0.32 16.20 -11.11
N VAL A 135 0.20 14.89 -11.25
CA VAL A 135 -0.78 14.26 -12.13
C VAL A 135 -1.64 13.34 -11.27
N ARG A 136 -2.95 13.42 -11.46
CA ARG A 136 -3.89 12.46 -10.92
C ARG A 136 -4.31 11.51 -12.03
N ALA A 137 -4.05 10.23 -11.82
CA ALA A 137 -4.48 9.17 -12.72
C ALA A 137 -5.67 8.41 -12.13
N LEU A 138 -6.61 8.04 -12.99
CA LEU A 138 -7.73 7.13 -12.74
C LEU A 138 -7.63 5.96 -13.71
N VAL A 139 -7.75 4.74 -13.20
CA VAL A 139 -7.80 3.53 -14.02
C VAL A 139 -9.07 2.76 -13.71
N THR A 140 -9.92 2.50 -14.70
CA THR A 140 -11.13 1.70 -14.48
C THR A 140 -10.83 0.21 -14.31
N GLY A 141 -11.72 -0.48 -13.61
CA GLY A 141 -11.63 -1.91 -13.39
C GLY A 141 -10.51 -2.34 -12.43
N LEU A 142 -9.68 -1.42 -11.93
CA LEU A 142 -8.82 -1.69 -10.77
C LEU A 142 -9.68 -1.63 -9.50
N ARG A 143 -9.44 -2.58 -8.58
CA ARG A 143 -10.09 -2.54 -7.26
C ARG A 143 -9.59 -1.31 -6.52
N ALA A 144 -10.51 -0.41 -6.17
CA ALA A 144 -10.19 0.64 -5.22
C ALA A 144 -9.80 0.01 -3.88
N PRO A 145 -8.87 0.61 -3.12
CA PRO A 145 -8.69 0.20 -1.73
C PRO A 145 -10.05 0.30 -1.04
N LEU A 146 -10.43 -0.77 -0.33
CA LEU A 146 -11.65 -0.78 0.48
C LEU A 146 -11.55 0.43 1.40
N ARG A 147 -12.47 1.39 1.24
CA ARG A 147 -12.61 2.46 2.22
C ARG A 147 -13.01 1.75 3.51
N ASN A 148 -12.16 1.81 4.54
CA ASN A 148 -12.59 1.48 5.88
C ASN A 148 -13.79 2.38 6.18
N GLN A 149 -14.99 1.80 6.16
CA GLN A 149 -16.21 2.46 6.58
C GLN A 149 -16.14 2.62 8.10
N THR A 150 -15.39 3.62 8.57
CA THR A 150 -15.54 4.12 9.93
C THR A 150 -16.52 5.28 9.88
N GLY A 151 -17.78 4.98 10.22
CA GLY A 151 -18.73 5.94 10.78
C GLY A 151 -19.46 6.85 9.80
N CYS A 152 -20.53 6.35 9.19
CA CYS A 152 -21.78 7.10 9.02
C CYS A 152 -22.94 6.10 9.15
N SER A 153 -23.36 5.82 10.40
CA SER A 153 -24.69 5.28 10.65
C SER A 153 -25.69 6.44 10.68
N GLY A 154 -26.79 6.31 9.94
CA GLY A 154 -27.88 7.30 9.85
C GLY A 154 -27.81 8.00 8.49
N ILE A 155 -28.77 7.88 7.59
CA ILE A 155 -30.23 7.95 7.75
C ILE A 155 -30.88 7.04 6.67
N PRO A 156 -31.94 6.27 6.97
CA PRO A 156 -32.71 5.59 5.91
C PRO A 156 -33.52 6.64 5.14
N ALA A 157 -33.28 6.74 3.82
CA ALA A 157 -34.20 7.45 2.95
C ALA A 157 -35.42 6.54 2.74
N LEU A 158 -36.46 6.78 3.55
CA LEU A 158 -37.83 6.60 3.11
C LEU A 158 -38.10 7.70 2.08
N TYR A 159 -38.35 7.32 0.83
CA TYR A 159 -39.47 7.75 -0.01
C TYR A 159 -39.42 6.94 -1.31
#